data_AF-A0A2J8K7B4-F1
#
_entry.id   AF-A0A2J8K7B4-F1
#
_cell.length_a   1.000
_cell.length_b   1.000
_cell.length_c   1.000
_cell.angle_alpha   90.00
_cell.angle_beta   90.00
_cell.angle_gamma   90.00
#
_symmetry.space_group_name_H-M   'P 1'
#
loop_
_entity.id
_entity.type
_entity.pdbx_description
1 polymer ?
#
loop_
_entity_poly.entity_id
_entity_poly.type
_entity_poly.pdbx_seq_one_letter_code
_entity_poly.pdbx_strand_id
1 'polypeptide(L)'
;MDPAGGPRGVLPRPCRVLVLLNPRGGKGKALQLFRSHVQPLLAEAEISFTLMLTERRNHARELVRSEELGRWDALVVMSGDGLMHEVVNGLMERPDWETAIQKPLCSLPAGSGNALAASLNHYAGYEQVTNEDLLTNCTLLLCRRLLSPMNL
;
A
#
# COMPACT_ATOMS: atom_id res chain seq x y z
N MET A 1 22.70 18.64 5.83
CA MET A 1 22.38 18.67 4.38
C MET A 1 21.52 17.47 4.10
N ASP A 2 20.21 17.65 3.97
CA ASP A 2 19.28 16.58 3.59
C ASP A 2 19.33 16.36 2.07
N PRO A 3 19.62 15.15 1.57
CA PRO A 3 19.78 14.93 0.14
C PRO A 3 18.47 14.64 -0.61
N ALA A 4 17.29 14.88 -0.03
CA ALA A 4 16.00 14.60 -0.68
C ALA A 4 14.92 15.65 -0.33
N GLY A 5 15.12 16.87 -0.80
CA GLY A 5 14.21 18.01 -0.63
C GLY A 5 13.15 18.14 -1.74
N GLY A 6 12.36 17.08 -1.98
CA GLY A 6 11.14 17.20 -2.79
C GLY A 6 9.94 17.60 -1.91
N PRO A 7 8.90 18.27 -2.45
CA PRO A 7 7.68 18.54 -1.69
C PRO A 7 7.07 17.21 -1.23
N ARG A 8 7.09 16.96 0.08
CA ARG A 8 6.44 15.80 0.69
C ARG A 8 4.94 16.03 0.62
N GLY A 9 4.28 15.41 -0.36
CA GLY A 9 2.82 15.35 -0.38
C GLY A 9 2.30 14.67 0.89
N VAL A 10 1.08 14.99 1.31
CA VAL A 10 0.44 14.35 2.45
C VAL A 10 -0.96 13.91 2.03
N LEU A 11 -1.39 12.71 2.43
CA LEU A 11 -2.78 12.30 2.24
C LEU A 11 -3.70 13.18 3.11
N PRO A 12 -4.95 13.45 2.69
CA PRO A 12 -5.88 14.25 3.48
C PRO A 12 -6.25 13.56 4.82
N ARG A 13 -6.82 14.35 5.73
CA ARG A 13 -7.44 13.86 6.97
C ARG A 13 -8.86 14.45 7.10
N PRO A 14 -9.92 13.62 7.13
CA PRO A 14 -9.91 12.17 6.92
C PRO A 14 -9.55 11.78 5.47
N CYS A 15 -9.18 10.51 5.24
CA CYS A 15 -8.98 9.98 3.89
C CYS A 15 -9.62 8.60 3.72
N ARG A 16 -9.87 8.21 2.47
CA ARG A 16 -10.45 6.94 2.05
C ARG A 16 -9.48 6.18 1.15
N VAL A 17 -9.14 4.95 1.55
CA VAL A 17 -8.19 4.10 0.81
C VAL A 17 -8.84 2.81 0.32
N LEU A 18 -8.38 2.33 -0.83
CA LEU A 18 -8.72 1.00 -1.32
C LEU A 18 -7.63 0.01 -0.92
N VAL A 19 -7.99 -1.02 -0.16
CA VAL A 19 -7.07 -2.06 0.30
C VAL A 19 -7.21 -3.29 -0.59
N LEU A 20 -6.19 -3.59 -1.39
CA LEU A 20 -6.07 -4.80 -2.19
C LEU A 20 -5.29 -5.83 -1.40
N LEU A 21 -5.95 -6.92 -1.01
CA LEU A 21 -5.37 -7.95 -0.14
C LEU A 21 -5.40 -9.32 -0.81
N ASN A 22 -4.26 -10.02 -0.79
CA ASN A 22 -4.22 -11.42 -1.16
C ASN A 22 -4.41 -12.30 0.09
N PRO A 23 -5.55 -12.98 0.26
CA PRO A 23 -5.83 -13.77 1.46
C PRO A 23 -4.88 -14.97 1.60
N ARG A 24 -4.26 -15.42 0.51
CA ARG A 24 -3.26 -16.51 0.53
C ARG A 24 -1.87 -16.03 0.98
N GLY A 25 -1.66 -14.72 1.08
CA GLY A 25 -0.44 -14.14 1.64
C GLY A 25 -0.19 -14.59 3.08
N GLY A 26 1.09 -14.71 3.46
CA GLY A 26 1.47 -14.89 4.86
C GLY A 26 1.01 -16.22 5.43
N LYS A 27 1.14 -17.28 4.63
CA LYS A 27 0.62 -18.63 4.95
C LYS A 27 -0.91 -18.64 5.20
N GLY A 28 -1.66 -17.80 4.50
CA GLY A 28 -3.11 -17.70 4.63
C GLY A 28 -3.60 -16.80 5.77
N LYS A 29 -2.70 -16.04 6.41
CA LYS A 29 -3.03 -15.19 7.58
C LYS A 29 -3.22 -13.71 7.24
N ALA A 30 -3.06 -13.30 5.98
CA ALA A 30 -3.11 -11.88 5.61
C ALA A 30 -4.39 -11.17 6.08
N LEU A 31 -5.56 -11.79 5.92
CA LEU A 31 -6.83 -11.20 6.37
C LEU A 31 -6.91 -11.07 7.91
N GLN A 32 -6.39 -12.06 8.64
CA GLN A 32 -6.32 -12.00 10.10
C GLN A 32 -5.37 -10.89 10.56
N LEU A 33 -4.19 -10.81 9.95
CA LEU A 33 -3.19 -9.77 10.22
C LEU A 33 -3.75 -8.38 9.93
N PHE A 34 -4.51 -8.22 8.85
CA PHE A 34 -5.18 -6.96 8.53
C PHE A 34 -6.13 -6.55 9.65
N ARG A 35 -6.99 -7.48 10.12
CA ARG A 35 -7.97 -7.19 11.17
C ARG A 35 -7.34 -6.90 12.53
N SER A 36 -6.26 -7.60 12.89
CA SER A 36 -5.63 -7.46 14.20
C SER A 36 -4.63 -6.32 14.30
N HIS A 37 -3.86 -6.05 13.25
CA HIS A 37 -2.77 -5.06 13.28
C HIS A 37 -3.10 -3.79 12.49
N VAL A 38 -3.72 -3.92 11.31
CA VAL A 38 -3.88 -2.78 10.38
C VAL A 38 -5.15 -1.99 10.70
N GLN A 39 -6.29 -2.68 10.77
CA GLN A 39 -7.60 -2.07 10.94
C GLN A 39 -7.72 -1.15 12.18
N PRO A 40 -7.21 -1.51 13.38
CA PRO A 40 -7.26 -0.62 14.54
C PRO A 40 -6.48 0.67 14.33
N LEU A 41 -5.27 0.58 13.73
CA LEU A 41 -4.43 1.74 13.45
C LEU A 41 -5.09 2.68 12.42
N LEU A 42 -5.76 2.13 11.40
CA LEU A 42 -6.49 2.94 10.42
C LEU A 42 -7.67 3.67 11.05
N ALA A 43 -8.39 3.03 11.97
CA ALA A 43 -9.51 3.64 12.69
C ALA A 43 -9.05 4.85 13.53
N GLU A 44 -8.00 4.68 14.34
CA GLU A 44 -7.40 5.76 15.14
C GLU A 44 -6.85 6.90 14.27
N ALA A 45 -6.35 6.56 13.08
CA ALA A 45 -5.82 7.54 12.14
C ALA A 45 -6.89 8.24 11.31
N GLU A 46 -8.19 7.97 11.47
CA GLU A 46 -9.27 8.49 10.60
C GLU A 46 -9.07 8.14 9.11
N ILE A 47 -8.62 6.91 8.85
CA ILE A 47 -8.48 6.35 7.51
C ILE A 47 -9.62 5.35 7.28
N SER A 48 -10.61 5.77 6.48
CA SER A 48 -11.64 4.86 6.00
C SER A 48 -11.07 3.93 4.94
N PHE A 49 -11.46 2.66 4.93
CA PHE A 49 -10.97 1.71 3.94
C PHE A 49 -12.10 0.90 3.32
N THR A 50 -11.86 0.43 2.09
CA THR A 50 -12.64 -0.64 1.46
C THR A 50 -11.70 -1.78 1.16
N LEU A 51 -12.05 -2.99 1.60
CA LEU A 51 -11.22 -4.17 1.42
C LEU A 51 -11.68 -4.96 0.20
N MET A 52 -10.78 -5.14 -0.77
CA MET A 52 -10.97 -6.01 -1.93
C MET A 52 -10.00 -7.17 -1.89
N LEU A 53 -10.55 -8.39 -1.94
CA LEU A 53 -9.78 -9.62 -1.89
C LEU A 53 -9.42 -10.06 -3.31
N THR A 54 -8.15 -10.33 -3.54
CA THR A 54 -7.66 -10.83 -4.83
C THR A 54 -7.69 -12.36 -4.84
N GLU A 55 -8.21 -12.99 -5.89
CA GLU A 55 -8.47 -14.43 -5.90
C GLU A 55 -7.49 -15.22 -6.78
N ARG A 56 -6.93 -14.57 -7.81
CA ARG A 56 -6.08 -15.16 -8.83
C ARG A 56 -5.00 -14.19 -9.30
N ARG A 57 -4.01 -14.71 -10.04
CA ARG A 57 -2.99 -13.90 -10.73
C ARG A 57 -3.65 -12.91 -11.68
N ASN A 58 -3.08 -11.71 -11.79
CA ASN A 58 -3.59 -10.57 -12.55
C ASN A 58 -4.94 -10.02 -12.09
N HIS A 59 -5.53 -10.51 -10.99
CA HIS A 59 -6.82 -9.97 -10.53
C HIS A 59 -6.67 -8.52 -10.05
N ALA A 60 -5.60 -8.19 -9.32
CA ALA A 60 -5.36 -6.83 -8.87
C ALA A 60 -5.14 -5.87 -10.05
N ARG A 61 -4.43 -6.33 -11.08
CA ARG A 61 -4.21 -5.61 -12.34
C ARG A 61 -5.53 -5.26 -13.02
N GLU A 62 -6.44 -6.24 -13.17
CA GLU A 62 -7.75 -6.05 -13.80
C GLU A 62 -8.65 -5.10 -12.98
N LEU A 63 -8.66 -5.26 -11.65
CA LEU A 63 -9.42 -4.40 -10.75
C LEU A 63 -8.97 -2.94 -10.89
N VAL A 64 -7.68 -2.68 -10.73
CA VAL A 64 -7.13 -1.32 -10.78
C VAL A 64 -7.27 -0.67 -12.16
N ARG A 65 -7.19 -1.47 -13.23
CA ARG A 65 -7.43 -0.98 -14.60
C ARG A 65 -8.87 -0.52 -14.83
N SER A 66 -9.85 -1.12 -14.15
CA SER A 66 -11.27 -0.78 -14.30
C SER A 66 -11.82 0.12 -13.19
N GLU A 67 -11.07 0.33 -12.11
CA GLU A 67 -11.49 1.10 -10.94
C GLU A 67 -11.61 2.61 -11.22
N GLU A 68 -12.56 3.27 -10.56
CA GLU A 68 -12.66 4.73 -10.57
C GLU A 68 -11.72 5.34 -9.51
N LEU A 69 -10.47 5.58 -9.88
CA LEU A 69 -9.40 6.04 -8.98
C LEU A 69 -9.70 7.38 -8.28
N GLY A 70 -10.61 8.19 -8.82
CA GLY A 70 -11.07 9.45 -8.21
C GLY A 70 -11.81 9.26 -6.88
N ARG A 71 -12.31 8.05 -6.60
CA ARG A 71 -12.98 7.73 -5.33
C ARG A 71 -11.99 7.50 -4.18
N TRP A 72 -10.71 7.30 -4.46
CA TRP A 72 -9.72 6.86 -3.49
C TRP A 72 -8.60 7.88 -3.35
N ASP A 73 -8.20 8.19 -2.12
CA ASP A 73 -7.05 9.03 -1.85
C ASP A 73 -5.74 8.28 -2.07
N ALA A 74 -5.73 6.98 -1.77
CA ALA A 74 -4.59 6.08 -1.98
C ALA A 74 -5.03 4.63 -2.22
N LEU A 75 -4.16 3.85 -2.84
CA LEU A 75 -4.28 2.39 -2.93
C LEU A 75 -3.29 1.74 -1.97
N VAL A 76 -3.78 0.85 -1.11
CA VAL A 76 -2.98 0.10 -0.15
C VAL A 76 -2.93 -1.35 -0.62
N VAL A 77 -1.73 -1.88 -0.81
CA VAL A 77 -1.51 -3.24 -1.28
C VAL A 77 -0.97 -4.08 -0.13
N MET A 78 -1.77 -5.02 0.36
CA MET A 78 -1.40 -5.92 1.45
C MET A 78 -1.11 -7.33 0.94
N SER A 79 0.17 -7.61 0.66
CA SER A 79 0.67 -8.88 0.11
C SER A 79 2.20 -8.87 0.12
N GLY A 80 2.85 -9.51 -0.86
CA GLY A 80 4.25 -9.26 -1.21
C GLY A 80 4.41 -8.41 -2.48
N ASP A 81 5.66 -8.24 -2.91
CA ASP A 81 6.06 -7.36 -4.03
C ASP A 81 5.34 -7.69 -5.35
N GLY A 82 4.98 -8.96 -5.57
CA GLY A 82 4.26 -9.38 -6.79
C GLY A 82 2.88 -8.73 -6.95
N LEU A 83 2.15 -8.48 -5.86
CA LEU A 83 0.84 -7.81 -5.96
C LEU A 83 1.00 -6.32 -6.26
N MET A 84 2.04 -5.69 -5.69
CA MET A 84 2.37 -4.30 -6.02
C MET A 84 2.70 -4.16 -7.50
N HIS A 85 3.45 -5.11 -8.06
CA HIS A 85 3.75 -5.15 -9.49
C HIS A 85 2.49 -5.28 -10.35
N GLU A 86 1.52 -6.12 -9.96
CA GLU A 86 0.23 -6.20 -10.67
C GLU A 86 -0.53 -4.87 -10.65
N VAL A 87 -0.55 -4.18 -9.50
CA VAL A 87 -1.22 -2.88 -9.34
C VAL A 87 -0.58 -1.81 -10.20
N VAL A 88 0.75 -1.68 -10.15
CA VAL A 88 1.50 -0.69 -10.96
C VAL A 88 1.27 -0.92 -12.44
N ASN A 89 1.42 -2.15 -12.94
CA ASN A 89 1.14 -2.44 -14.36
C ASN A 89 -0.32 -2.17 -14.72
N GLY A 90 -1.25 -2.50 -13.82
CA GLY A 90 -2.68 -2.21 -14.01
C GLY A 90 -2.97 -0.73 -14.17
N LEU A 91 -2.28 0.14 -13.44
CA LEU A 91 -2.35 1.61 -13.62
C LEU A 91 -1.74 2.05 -14.95
N MET A 92 -0.59 1.49 -15.32
CA MET A 92 0.14 1.84 -16.54
C MET A 92 -0.60 1.42 -17.83
N GLU A 93 -1.48 0.43 -17.75
CA GLU A 93 -2.32 -0.02 -18.88
C GLU A 93 -3.55 0.83 -19.14
N ARG A 94 -3.87 1.76 -18.24
CA ARG A 94 -5.06 2.57 -18.39
C ARG A 94 -4.84 3.64 -19.47
N PRO A 95 -5.89 4.07 -20.18
CA PRO A 95 -5.77 5.19 -21.12
C PRO A 95 -5.35 6.50 -20.42
N ASP A 96 -5.70 6.68 -19.14
CA ASP A 96 -5.35 7.81 -18.28
C ASP A 96 -4.11 7.55 -17.41
N TRP A 97 -3.20 6.65 -17.84
CA TRP A 97 -2.07 6.16 -17.03
C TRP A 97 -1.21 7.28 -16.41
N GLU A 98 -0.98 8.38 -17.14
CA GLU A 98 -0.16 9.51 -16.66
C GLU A 98 -0.73 10.12 -15.37
N THR A 99 -2.06 10.12 -15.22
CA THR A 99 -2.74 10.58 -14.00
C THR A 99 -2.95 9.44 -13.01
N ALA A 100 -3.22 8.23 -13.51
CA ALA A 100 -3.47 7.05 -12.68
C ALA A 100 -2.24 6.66 -11.85
N ILE A 101 -1.04 6.70 -12.44
CA ILE A 101 0.21 6.32 -11.77
C ILE A 101 0.63 7.31 -10.67
N GLN A 102 0.09 8.54 -10.70
CA GLN A 102 0.30 9.53 -9.64
C GLN A 102 -0.53 9.23 -8.38
N LYS A 103 -1.47 8.28 -8.44
CA LYS A 103 -2.24 7.85 -7.26
C LYS A 103 -1.29 7.27 -6.20
N PRO A 104 -1.27 7.80 -4.97
CA PRO A 104 -0.40 7.29 -3.93
C PRO A 104 -0.61 5.79 -3.67
N LEU A 105 0.51 5.06 -3.61
CA LEU A 105 0.54 3.63 -3.33
C LEU A 105 1.19 3.38 -1.96
N CYS A 106 0.66 2.41 -1.21
CA CYS A 106 1.22 1.96 0.05
C CYS A 106 1.42 0.44 0.01
N SER A 107 2.59 -0.03 0.46
CA SER A 107 2.89 -1.46 0.58
C SER A 107 2.79 -1.89 2.05
N LEU A 108 1.88 -2.81 2.34
CA LEU A 108 1.77 -3.47 3.65
C LEU A 108 2.22 -4.93 3.53
N PRO A 109 3.29 -5.34 4.23
CA PRO A 109 3.88 -6.65 4.07
C PRO A 109 3.00 -7.74 4.67
N ALA A 110 2.57 -8.66 3.82
CA ALA A 110 1.92 -9.90 4.23
C ALA A 110 2.40 -11.09 3.37
N GLY A 111 3.45 -10.94 2.57
CA GLY A 111 4.01 -11.98 1.70
C GLY A 111 5.33 -12.57 2.20
N SER A 112 5.93 -13.45 1.39
CA SER A 112 7.31 -13.93 1.61
C SER A 112 8.37 -12.97 1.04
N GLY A 113 8.04 -12.22 -0.02
CA GLY A 113 8.86 -11.17 -0.61
C GLY A 113 8.27 -9.80 -0.29
N ASN A 114 8.91 -9.07 0.62
CA ASN A 114 8.48 -7.75 1.09
C ASN A 114 9.61 -6.72 0.94
N ALA A 115 10.41 -6.83 -0.12
CA ALA A 115 11.59 -5.99 -0.32
C ALA A 115 11.22 -4.51 -0.34
N LEU A 116 10.11 -4.16 -1.01
CA LEU A 116 9.64 -2.78 -1.07
C LEU A 116 9.27 -2.23 0.32
N ALA A 117 8.53 -3.01 1.10
CA ALA A 117 8.14 -2.62 2.46
C ALA A 117 9.36 -2.47 3.38
N ALA A 118 10.33 -3.38 3.28
CA ALA A 118 11.59 -3.32 4.03
C ALA A 118 12.42 -2.08 3.67
N SER A 119 12.52 -1.74 2.38
CA SER A 119 13.20 -0.51 1.93
C SER A 119 12.52 0.75 2.46
N LEU A 120 11.19 0.83 2.39
CA LEU A 120 10.43 1.98 2.93
C LEU A 120 10.60 2.11 4.45
N ASN A 121 10.59 1.00 5.17
CA ASN A 121 10.87 0.98 6.62
C ASN A 121 12.28 1.51 6.93
N HIS A 122 13.29 1.08 6.17
CA HIS A 122 14.65 1.56 6.32
C HIS A 122 14.78 3.07 6.02
N TYR A 123 14.19 3.56 4.92
CA TYR A 123 14.21 4.97 4.58
C TYR A 123 13.47 5.86 5.59
N ALA A 124 12.50 5.29 6.31
CA ALA A 124 11.84 5.97 7.42
C ALA A 124 12.67 6.04 8.71
N GLY A 125 13.87 5.45 8.73
CA GLY A 125 14.78 5.45 9.88
C GLY A 125 14.43 4.40 10.94
N TYR A 126 13.61 3.40 10.62
CA TYR A 126 13.33 2.29 11.53
C TYR A 126 14.41 1.21 11.44
N GLU A 127 14.54 0.42 12.52
CA GLU A 127 15.35 -0.79 12.52
C GLU A 127 14.83 -1.80 11.49
N GLN A 128 15.74 -2.64 11.00
CA GLN A 128 15.41 -3.69 10.04
C GLN A 128 14.64 -4.82 10.75
N VAL A 129 13.32 -4.77 10.64
CA VAL A 129 12.40 -5.73 11.25
C VAL A 129 11.71 -6.60 10.20
N THR A 130 11.08 -7.70 10.63
CA THR A 130 10.35 -8.62 9.75
C THR A 130 8.97 -8.95 10.33
N ASN A 131 8.13 -9.66 9.57
CA ASN A 131 6.82 -10.14 10.02
C ASN A 131 5.89 -9.01 10.54
N GLU A 132 5.32 -9.19 11.72
CA GLU A 132 4.30 -8.31 12.32
C GLU A 132 4.86 -6.93 12.69
N ASP A 133 6.13 -6.85 13.09
CA ASP A 133 6.80 -5.57 13.39
C ASP A 133 6.95 -4.73 12.12
N LEU A 134 7.34 -5.36 11.00
CA LEU A 134 7.42 -4.67 9.72
C LEU A 134 6.05 -4.20 9.24
N LEU A 135 5.02 -5.04 9.40
CA LEU A 135 3.63 -4.67 9.08
C LEU A 135 3.17 -3.47 9.91
N THR A 136 3.49 -3.47 11.21
CA THR A 136 3.14 -2.39 12.13
C THR A 136 3.85 -1.10 11.72
N ASN A 137 5.16 -1.14 11.47
CA ASN A 137 5.91 0.05 11.02
C ASN A 137 5.37 0.62 9.71
N CYS A 138 5.13 -0.22 8.70
CA CYS A 138 4.55 0.22 7.43
C CYS A 138 3.14 0.81 7.61
N THR A 139 2.33 0.24 8.51
CA THR A 139 1.01 0.79 8.83
C THR A 139 1.12 2.15 9.52
N LEU A 140 2.07 2.32 10.44
CA LEU A 140 2.34 3.62 11.07
C LEU A 140 2.78 4.68 10.04
N LEU A 141 3.56 4.29 9.02
CA LEU A 141 3.91 5.18 7.92
C LEU A 141 2.67 5.64 7.13
N LEU A 142 1.74 4.73 6.84
CA LEU A 142 0.46 5.06 6.23
C LEU A 142 -0.35 6.03 7.11
N CYS A 143 -0.39 5.80 8.43
CA CYS A 143 -1.09 6.67 9.37
C CYS A 143 -0.48 8.07 9.46
N ARG A 144 0.84 8.20 9.28
CA ARG A 144 1.56 9.49 9.17
C ARG A 144 1.31 10.22 7.85
N ARG A 145 0.82 9.51 6.82
CA ARG A 145 0.37 10.06 5.53
C ARG A 145 1.42 10.76 4.69
N LEU A 146 2.71 10.63 5.01
CA LEU A 146 3.79 11.25 4.25
C LEU A 146 4.00 10.52 2.92
N LEU A 147 4.06 11.27 1.83
CA LEU A 147 4.31 10.76 0.49
C LEU A 147 5.73 11.09 0.04
N SER A 148 6.29 10.22 -0.76
CA SER A 148 7.59 10.41 -1.40
C SER A 148 7.54 9.85 -2.81
N PRO A 149 8.09 10.57 -3.81
CA PRO A 149 8.14 10.06 -5.17
C PRO A 149 9.07 8.84 -5.23
N MET A 150 8.72 7.87 -6.06
CA MET A 150 9.52 6.68 -6.34
C MET A 150 9.92 6.67 -7.81
N ASN A 151 11.11 6.17 -8.09
CA ASN A 151 11.57 5.98 -9.47
C ASN A 151 10.92 4.68 -9.98
N LEU A 152 10.28 4.76 -11.14
CA LEU A 152 9.63 3.63 -11.84
C LEU A 152 10.55 3.06 -12.91
#